data_AF-A0A9D6WIL6-F1
#
_entry.id   AF-A0A9D6WIL6-F1
#
_cell.length_a   1.000
_cell.length_b   1.000
_cell.length_c   1.000
_cell.angle_alpha   90.00
_cell.angle_beta   90.00
_cell.angle_gamma   90.00
#
_symmetry.space_group_name_H-M   'P 1'
#
loop_
_entity.id
_entity.type
_entity.pdbx_description
1 polymer ?
#
loop_
_entity_poly.entity_id
_entity_poly.type
_entity_poly.pdbx_seq_one_letter_code
_entity_poly.pdbx_strand_id
1 'polypeptide(L)'
;MRLTTLLGGCLLATLAGCASTTIAPTYNTSNPNMKVGGERPADSGPTTENAGSFCMDLTEKWHQDGKTPDGQPLWAKDSLRKVVPCK
;
A
#
# COMPACT_ATOMS: atom_id res chain seq x y z
N MET A 1 -19.66 -23.01 45.79
CA MET A 1 -18.29 -23.07 45.23
C MET A 1 -18.33 -23.29 43.70
N ARG A 2 -19.10 -22.48 42.95
CA ARG A 2 -19.19 -22.57 41.47
C ARG A 2 -19.35 -21.22 40.77
N LEU A 3 -19.51 -20.12 41.53
CA LEU A 3 -19.70 -18.77 40.99
C LEU A 3 -18.39 -17.99 40.83
N THR A 4 -17.38 -18.29 41.66
CA THR A 4 -16.05 -17.66 41.61
C THR A 4 -15.20 -18.11 40.42
N THR A 5 -15.45 -19.29 39.85
CA THR A 5 -14.73 -19.80 38.67
C THR A 5 -15.18 -19.14 37.37
N LEU A 6 -16.41 -18.63 37.31
CA LEU A 6 -16.96 -17.95 36.12
C LEU A 6 -16.45 -16.52 35.97
N LEU A 7 -16.23 -15.79 37.07
CA LEU A 7 -15.67 -14.44 37.03
C LEU A 7 -14.18 -14.44 36.64
N GLY A 8 -13.42 -15.46 37.05
CA GLY A 8 -11.99 -15.57 36.72
C GLY A 8 -11.74 -15.82 35.22
N GLY A 9 -12.60 -16.61 34.56
CA GLY A 9 -12.47 -16.89 33.12
C GLY A 9 -12.75 -15.68 32.23
N CYS A 10 -13.71 -14.82 32.63
CA CYS A 10 -14.09 -13.64 31.85
C CYS A 10 -12.99 -12.56 31.85
N LEU A 11 -12.26 -12.42 32.96
CA LEU A 11 -11.15 -11.46 33.09
C LEU A 11 -9.92 -11.86 32.25
N LEU A 12 -9.69 -13.16 32.04
CA LEU A 12 -8.60 -13.66 31.20
C LEU A 12 -8.89 -13.49 29.70
N ALA A 13 -10.16 -13.56 29.30
CA ALA A 13 -10.57 -13.37 27.90
C ALA A 13 -10.40 -11.93 27.41
N THR A 14 -10.54 -10.93 28.28
CA THR A 14 -10.40 -9.51 27.90
C THR A 14 -8.94 -9.05 27.79
N LEU A 15 -8.03 -9.67 28.54
CA LEU A 15 -6.58 -9.39 28.43
C LEU A 15 -5.97 -9.92 27.13
N ALA A 16 -6.53 -10.99 26.56
CA ALA A 16 -6.10 -11.51 25.25
C ALA A 16 -6.48 -10.57 24.08
N GLY A 17 -7.53 -9.75 24.24
CA GLY A 17 -7.99 -8.82 23.20
C GLY A 17 -7.12 -7.56 23.07
N CYS A 18 -6.48 -7.09 24.14
CA CYS A 18 -5.55 -5.96 24.07
C CYS A 18 -4.13 -6.36 23.65
N ALA A 19 -3.81 -7.66 23.72
CA ALA A 19 -2.63 -8.24 23.08
C ALA A 19 -2.88 -8.59 21.60
N SER A 20 -3.93 -8.02 21.00
CA SER A 20 -4.20 -8.11 19.56
C SER A 20 -2.93 -7.72 18.82
N THR A 21 -2.41 -8.70 18.07
CA THR A 21 -1.25 -8.63 17.21
C THR A 21 -1.09 -7.22 16.66
N THR A 22 0.02 -6.55 17.00
CA THR A 22 0.45 -5.35 16.28
C THR A 22 0.26 -5.65 14.81
N ILE A 23 -0.68 -4.96 14.16
CA ILE A 23 -0.76 -4.98 12.70
C ILE A 23 0.58 -4.41 12.29
N ALA A 24 1.50 -5.29 11.93
CA ALA A 24 2.75 -4.95 11.28
C ALA A 24 2.41 -5.00 9.79
N PRO A 25 1.88 -3.91 9.21
CA PRO A 25 1.61 -3.89 7.78
C PRO A 25 2.92 -4.25 7.09
N THR A 26 2.94 -5.40 6.43
CA THR A 26 4.00 -5.70 5.48
C THR A 26 3.75 -4.77 4.29
N TYR A 27 4.33 -3.56 4.36
CA TYR A 27 4.37 -2.68 3.20
C TYR A 27 5.10 -3.44 2.12
N ASN A 28 4.31 -4.01 1.21
CA ASN A 28 4.80 -4.97 0.26
C ASN A 28 5.70 -4.25 -0.75
N THR A 29 7.01 -4.41 -0.59
CA THR A 29 8.03 -3.88 -1.50
C THR A 29 7.97 -4.49 -2.89
N SER A 30 7.15 -5.53 -3.11
CA SER A 30 6.92 -6.12 -4.43
C SER A 30 5.82 -5.42 -5.24
N ASN A 31 5.07 -4.45 -4.68
CA ASN A 31 4.13 -3.68 -5.48
C ASN A 31 4.91 -2.68 -6.36
N PRO A 32 4.90 -2.80 -7.69
CA PRO A 32 5.67 -1.92 -8.58
C PRO A 32 5.17 -0.47 -8.59
N ASN A 33 3.99 -0.21 -8.05
CA ASN A 33 3.36 1.11 -7.99
C ASN A 33 3.52 1.79 -6.64
N MET A 34 4.20 1.16 -5.67
CA MET A 34 4.42 1.71 -4.33
C MET A 34 5.89 1.55 -3.94
N LYS A 35 6.46 2.58 -3.31
CA LYS A 35 7.78 2.51 -2.68
C LYS A 35 7.74 3.15 -1.30
N VAL A 36 8.55 2.59 -0.39
CA VAL A 36 8.66 3.05 1.01
C VAL A 36 10.06 3.59 1.23
N GLY A 37 10.15 4.76 1.87
CA GLY A 37 11.41 5.38 2.24
C GLY A 37 12.18 5.97 1.06
N GLY A 38 13.39 6.43 1.36
CA GLY A 38 14.31 7.00 0.37
C GLY A 38 13.84 8.29 -0.29
N GLU A 39 14.53 8.66 -1.37
CA GLU A 39 14.19 9.80 -2.21
C GLU A 39 12.99 9.50 -3.13
N ARG A 40 12.32 10.55 -3.59
CA ARG A 40 11.22 10.44 -4.57
C ARG A 40 11.74 9.74 -5.83
N PRO A 41 11.09 8.67 -6.30
CA PRO A 41 11.45 8.06 -7.57
C PRO A 41 11.24 9.03 -8.74
N ALA A 42 12.04 8.89 -9.80
CA ALA A 42 11.90 9.72 -10.99
C ALA A 42 10.60 9.40 -11.74
N ASP A 43 9.95 10.44 -12.25
CA ASP A 43 8.82 10.31 -13.18
C ASP A 43 9.32 9.72 -14.51
N SER A 44 8.48 8.93 -15.18
CA SER A 44 8.76 8.50 -16.55
C SER A 44 8.15 9.48 -17.54
N GLY A 45 8.86 9.74 -18.63
CA GLY A 45 8.31 10.50 -19.75
C GLY A 45 7.17 9.72 -20.42
N PRO A 46 6.33 10.39 -21.22
CA PRO A 46 5.28 9.73 -21.97
C PRO A 46 5.87 8.68 -22.93
N THR A 47 5.38 7.46 -22.86
CA THR A 47 5.74 6.35 -23.76
C THR A 47 4.51 5.89 -24.54
N THR A 48 4.64 5.75 -25.85
CA THR A 48 3.57 5.17 -26.68
C THR A 48 3.77 3.66 -26.77
N GLU A 49 2.75 2.90 -26.39
CA GLU A 49 2.72 1.44 -26.43
C GLU A 49 1.68 0.94 -27.44
N ASN A 50 2.01 -0.12 -28.17
CA ASN A 50 1.07 -0.78 -29.08
C ASN A 50 0.18 -1.76 -28.28
N ALA A 51 -1.14 -1.54 -28.30
CA ALA A 51 -2.14 -2.35 -27.61
C ALA A 51 -2.92 -3.28 -28.56
N GLY A 52 -2.35 -3.61 -29.72
CA GLY A 52 -2.92 -4.47 -30.76
C GLY A 52 -3.64 -3.67 -31.84
N SER A 53 -4.85 -3.20 -31.54
CA SER A 53 -5.70 -2.47 -32.51
C SER A 53 -5.59 -0.95 -32.41
N PHE A 54 -4.97 -0.43 -31.34
CA PHE A 54 -4.73 0.99 -31.10
C PHE A 54 -3.40 1.17 -30.37
N CYS A 55 -2.95 2.41 -30.29
CA CYS A 55 -1.77 2.78 -29.52
C CYS A 55 -2.19 3.58 -28.28
N MET A 56 -1.38 3.55 -27.23
CA MET A 56 -1.70 4.20 -25.98
C MET A 56 -0.48 4.95 -25.46
N ASP A 57 -0.66 6.23 -25.17
CA ASP A 57 0.33 6.99 -24.43
C ASP A 57 0.16 6.67 -22.93
N LEU A 58 1.23 6.19 -22.33
CA LEU A 58 1.39 5.95 -20.91
C LEU A 58 2.26 7.04 -20.31
N THR A 59 1.80 7.68 -19.25
CA THR A 59 2.61 8.61 -18.45
C THR A 59 2.56 8.16 -17.01
N GLU A 60 3.72 7.93 -16.39
CA GLU A 60 3.78 7.57 -14.98
C GLU A 60 4.42 8.67 -14.14
N LYS A 61 3.77 9.01 -13.03
CA LYS A 61 4.25 10.02 -12.10
C LYS A 61 4.26 9.50 -10.69
N TRP A 62 5.28 9.87 -9.92
CA TRP A 62 5.39 9.54 -8.51
C TRP A 62 4.97 10.72 -7.64
N HIS A 63 4.07 10.48 -6.70
CA HIS A 63 3.68 11.46 -5.69
C HIS A 63 3.85 10.89 -4.28
N GLN A 64 3.94 11.77 -3.29
CA GLN A 64 3.99 11.36 -1.90
C GLN A 64 2.58 11.06 -1.40
N ASP A 65 2.36 9.84 -0.91
CA ASP A 65 1.07 9.35 -0.43
C ASP A 65 1.10 9.10 1.10
N GLY A 66 1.79 9.99 1.82
CA GLY A 66 1.90 9.97 3.27
C GLY A 66 3.20 9.42 3.82
N LYS A 67 3.12 8.78 4.99
CA LYS A 67 4.25 8.22 5.74
C LYS A 67 3.86 6.92 6.45
N THR A 68 4.82 6.04 6.66
CA THR A 68 4.69 4.86 7.53
C THR A 68 4.66 5.26 9.01
N PRO A 69 4.22 4.37 9.92
CA PRO A 69 4.23 4.63 11.37
C PRO A 69 5.61 4.97 11.94
N ASP A 70 6.69 4.48 11.35
CA ASP A 70 8.09 4.82 11.68
C ASP A 70 8.59 6.09 10.97
N GLY A 71 7.72 6.79 10.24
CA GLY A 71 7.97 8.12 9.69
C GLY A 71 8.59 8.16 8.29
N GLN A 72 8.78 7.01 7.64
CA GLN A 72 9.33 6.94 6.28
C GLN A 72 8.30 7.44 5.25
N PRO A 73 8.70 8.18 4.21
CA PRO A 73 7.78 8.61 3.16
C PRO A 73 7.20 7.41 2.41
N LEU A 74 5.93 7.52 2.03
CA LEU A 74 5.27 6.60 1.09
C LEU A 74 5.18 7.28 -0.27
N TRP A 75 5.64 6.59 -1.30
CA TRP A 75 5.60 7.05 -2.69
C TRP A 75 4.65 6.15 -3.48
N ALA A 76 3.68 6.76 -4.16
CA ALA A 76 2.74 6.08 -5.02
C ALA A 76 2.92 6.51 -6.47
N LYS A 77 2.75 5.56 -7.40
CA LYS A 77 2.86 5.78 -8.84
C LYS A 77 1.47 5.89 -9.46
N ASP A 78 1.16 7.06 -10.01
CA ASP A 78 0.01 7.26 -10.87
C ASP A 78 0.35 6.87 -12.31
N SER A 79 -0.57 6.17 -12.97
CA SER A 79 -0.45 5.80 -14.38
C SER A 79 -1.60 6.42 -15.16
N LEU A 80 -1.31 7.46 -15.95
CA LEU A 80 -2.27 8.04 -16.88
C LEU A 80 -2.16 7.35 -18.23
N ARG A 81 -3.30 6.95 -18.77
CA ARG A 81 -3.41 6.21 -20.03
C ARG A 81 -4.33 6.95 -20.99
N LYS A 82 -3.86 7.18 -22.22
CA LYS A 82 -4.64 7.85 -23.26
C LYS A 82 -4.53 7.08 -24.57
N VAL A 83 -5.68 6.70 -25.14
CA VAL A 83 -5.74 6.08 -26.46
C VAL A 83 -5.37 7.10 -27.54
N VAL A 84 -4.50 6.70 -28.47
CA VAL A 84 -4.02 7.50 -29.58
C VAL A 84 -3.97 6.67 -30.87
N PRO A 85 -4.04 7.32 -32.06
CA PRO A 85 -3.74 6.64 -33.31
C PRO A 85 -2.32 6.08 -33.30
N CYS A 86 -2.12 4.89 -33.87
CA CYS A 86 -0.78 4.40 -34.14
C CYS A 86 -0.12 5.22 -35.25
N LYS A 87 1.18 5.50 -35.07
CA LYS A 87 2.00 6.18 -36.07
C LYS A 87 2.70 5.17 -36.97
#